data_AF-A0A2D8A6A9-F1
#
_entry.id   AF-A0A2D8A6A9-F1
#
_cell.length_a   1.000
_cell.length_b   1.000
_cell.length_c   1.000
_cell.angle_alpha   90.00
_cell.angle_beta   90.00
_cell.angle_gamma   90.00
#
_symmetry.space_group_name_H-M   'P 1'
#
loop_
_entity.id
_entity.type
_entity.pdbx_description
1 polymer ?
#
loop_
_entity_poly.entity_id
_entity_poly.type
_entity_poly.pdbx_seq_one_letter_code
_entity_poly.pdbx_strand_id
1 'polypeptide(L)'
;EGEIAQKFILILYAVFLVMYIELSSGVIRFSMLDTSIRMNEVYVMGVNKITRRYHTSLAIAPVIAGVVALMTLLINLIIPAIVDIFDGSSDVASERLRESVELTSVYGVALGTAIVFLIIAIMFGVNLPLRIQQMRERNA
;
A
#
# COMPACT_ATOMS: atom_id res chain seq x y z
N GLU A 1 -0.38 -29.07 0.96
CA GLU A 1 -0.02 -28.49 2.27
C GLU A 1 0.92 -27.28 2.20
N GLY A 2 1.83 -27.19 1.21
CA GLY A 2 2.78 -26.07 1.11
C GLY A 2 2.22 -24.70 0.66
N GLU A 3 1.10 -24.66 -0.08
CA GLU A 3 0.57 -23.41 -0.64
C GLU A 3 0.09 -22.42 0.42
N ILE A 4 -0.57 -22.91 1.48
CA ILE A 4 -1.06 -22.06 2.58
C ILE A 4 0.12 -21.46 3.35
N ALA A 5 1.14 -22.27 3.63
CA ALA A 5 2.37 -21.82 4.28
C ALA A 5 3.10 -20.77 3.42
N GLN A 6 3.18 -20.98 2.11
CA GLN A 6 3.80 -20.02 1.18
C GLN A 6 3.05 -18.68 1.16
N LYS A 7 1.71 -18.69 1.07
CA LYS A 7 0.91 -17.46 1.14
C LYS A 7 1.08 -16.75 2.48
N PHE A 8 1.14 -17.48 3.58
CA PHE A 8 1.38 -16.91 4.90
C PHE A 8 2.75 -16.24 5.01
N ILE A 9 3.81 -16.89 4.51
CA ILE A 9 5.17 -16.33 4.48
C ILE A 9 5.24 -15.09 3.60
N LEU A 10 4.52 -15.05 2.48
CA LEU A 10 4.42 -13.86 1.62
C LEU A 10 3.76 -12.67 2.32
N ILE A 11 2.67 -12.89 3.06
CA ILE A 11 2.02 -11.85 3.88
C ILE A 11 3.03 -11.32 4.89
N LEU A 12 3.69 -12.22 5.60
CA LEU A 12 4.63 -11.90 6.65
C LEU A 12 5.80 -11.08 6.07
N TYR A 13 6.37 -11.52 4.94
CA TYR A 13 7.40 -10.78 4.22
C TYR A 13 6.95 -9.35 3.85
N ALA A 14 5.74 -9.18 3.28
CA ALA A 14 5.24 -7.87 2.89
C ALA A 14 5.07 -6.92 4.10
N VAL A 15 4.52 -7.43 5.21
CA VAL A 15 4.36 -6.64 6.45
C VAL A 15 5.71 -6.25 7.03
N PHE A 16 6.66 -7.19 7.12
CA PHE A 16 8.00 -6.92 7.65
C PHE A 16 8.79 -5.94 6.77
N LEU A 17 8.67 -6.05 5.45
CA LEU A 17 9.32 -5.13 4.51
C LEU A 17 8.82 -3.69 4.71
N VAL A 18 7.50 -3.49 4.79
CA VAL A 18 6.95 -2.15 5.01
C VAL A 18 7.31 -1.61 6.38
N MET A 19 7.25 -2.45 7.41
CA MET A 19 7.66 -2.08 8.76
C MET A 19 9.15 -1.68 8.80
N TYR A 20 10.03 -2.40 8.09
CA TYR A 20 11.45 -2.06 7.97
C TYR A 20 11.67 -0.70 7.32
N ILE A 21 10.96 -0.39 6.23
CA ILE A 21 11.05 0.90 5.53
C ILE A 21 10.56 2.05 6.42
N GLU A 22 9.41 1.87 7.10
CA GLU A 22 8.84 2.88 8.01
C GLU A 22 9.72 3.14 9.23
N LEU A 23 10.26 2.08 9.85
CA LEU A 23 11.20 2.20 10.96
C LEU A 23 12.48 2.92 10.53
N SER A 24 13.05 2.54 9.37
CA SER A 24 14.28 3.15 8.85
C SER A 24 14.08 4.64 8.53
N SER A 25 12.98 4.97 7.84
CA SER A 25 12.56 6.35 7.56
C SER A 25 12.32 7.15 8.84
N GLY A 26 11.72 6.51 9.84
CA GLY A 26 11.49 7.05 11.18
C GLY A 26 12.77 7.44 11.90
N VAL A 27 13.73 6.51 11.93
CA VAL A 27 15.05 6.73 12.55
C VAL A 27 15.77 7.91 11.89
N ILE A 28 15.77 8.00 10.56
CA ILE A 28 16.40 9.12 9.84
C ILE A 28 15.74 10.44 10.23
N ARG A 29 14.41 10.49 10.30
CA ARG A 29 13.67 11.70 10.64
C ARG A 29 13.88 12.13 12.10
N PHE A 30 13.91 11.20 13.04
CA PHE A 30 14.24 11.49 14.44
C PHE A 30 15.70 11.90 14.62
N SER A 31 16.63 11.30 13.88
CA SER A 31 18.04 11.68 13.89
C SER A 31 18.26 13.12 13.41
N MET A 32 17.55 13.52 12.34
CA MET A 32 17.54 14.92 11.89
C MET A 32 16.93 15.86 12.93
N LEU A 33 15.89 15.42 13.65
CA LEU A 33 15.27 16.21 14.73
C LEU A 33 16.21 16.40 15.94
N ASP A 34 16.91 15.33 16.37
CA ASP A 34 17.87 15.41 17.47
C ASP A 34 19.04 16.34 17.10
N THR A 35 19.51 16.25 15.86
CA THR A 35 20.59 17.09 15.35
C THR A 35 20.13 18.56 15.24
N SER A 36 18.93 18.85 14.73
CA SER A 36 18.44 20.23 14.63
C SER A 36 18.22 20.88 16.00
N ILE A 37 17.76 20.12 17.00
CA ILE A 37 17.62 20.60 18.39
C ILE A 37 19.01 20.89 18.98
N ARG A 38 19.98 19.99 18.78
CA ARG A 38 21.35 20.15 19.29
C ARG A 38 22.10 21.33 18.67
N MET A 39 21.85 21.60 17.38
CA MET A 39 22.50 22.69 16.63
C MET A 39 21.81 24.05 16.82
N ASN A 40 20.81 24.13 17.71
CA ASN A 40 20.03 25.35 17.97
C ASN A 40 19.37 25.94 16.71
N GLU A 41 19.17 25.11 15.68
CA GLU A 41 18.42 25.47 14.49
C GLU A 41 16.94 25.40 14.85
N VAL A 42 16.42 26.55 15.27
CA VAL A 42 15.08 26.82 15.81
C VAL A 42 14.00 25.92 15.22
N TYR A 43 13.62 24.89 15.98
CA TYR A 43 12.34 24.20 15.85
C TYR A 43 11.67 24.12 17.23
N VAL A 44 11.10 25.23 17.67
CA VAL A 44 10.05 25.26 18.71
C VAL A 44 8.73 24.73 18.13
N MET A 45 8.73 23.51 17.62
CA MET A 45 7.48 22.78 17.39
C MET A 45 7.42 21.64 18.40
N GLY A 46 6.34 21.63 19.19
CA GLY A 46 6.15 20.71 20.31
C GLY A 46 6.50 19.27 19.92
N VAL A 47 7.59 18.77 20.48
CA VAL A 47 8.17 17.43 20.23
C VAL A 47 7.10 16.35 20.39
N ASN A 48 6.21 16.51 21.37
CA ASN A 48 5.06 15.62 21.60
C ASN A 48 4.13 15.47 20.39
N LYS A 49 3.92 16.52 19.59
CA LYS A 49 3.07 16.46 18.38
C LYS A 49 3.74 15.66 17.27
N ILE A 50 5.06 15.78 17.13
CA ILE A 50 5.86 15.05 16.14
C ILE A 50 5.95 13.57 16.54
N THR A 51 6.28 13.29 17.80
CA THR A 51 6.35 11.93 18.35
C THR A 51 5.01 11.21 18.25
N ARG A 52 3.90 11.87 18.59
CA ARG A 52 2.55 11.28 18.45
C ARG A 52 2.21 10.94 17.00
N ARG A 53 2.50 11.86 16.06
CA ARG A 53 2.23 11.63 14.63
C ARG A 53 3.08 10.49 14.06
N TYR A 54 4.32 10.35 14.53
CA TYR A 54 5.17 9.22 14.18
C TYR A 54 4.62 7.89 14.71
N HIS A 55 4.25 7.84 15.99
CA HIS A 55 3.72 6.62 16.58
C HIS A 55 2.41 6.16 15.91
N THR A 56 1.61 7.11 15.43
CA THR A 56 0.44 6.83 14.60
C THR A 56 0.82 6.29 13.21
N SER A 57 1.84 6.86 12.54
CA SER A 57 2.33 6.35 11.24
C SER A 57 2.87 4.93 11.35
N LEU A 58 3.66 4.65 12.39
CA LEU A 58 4.26 3.34 12.67
C LEU A 58 3.22 2.23 12.85
N ALA A 59 2.01 2.57 13.29
CA ALA A 59 0.89 1.62 13.41
C ALA A 59 0.05 1.54 12.13
N ILE A 60 -0.24 2.66 11.48
CA ILE A 60 -1.13 2.70 10.31
C ILE A 60 -0.48 2.09 9.07
N ALA A 61 0.79 2.38 8.81
CA ALA A 61 1.43 1.94 7.58
C ALA A 61 1.55 0.39 7.47
N PRO A 62 1.95 -0.35 8.52
CA PRO A 62 1.95 -1.82 8.48
C PRO A 62 0.52 -2.40 8.34
N VAL A 63 -0.48 -1.75 8.94
CA VAL A 63 -1.88 -2.18 8.82
C VAL A 63 -2.36 -2.05 7.37
N ILE A 64 -2.10 -0.91 6.72
CA ILE A 64 -2.45 -0.71 5.30
C ILE A 64 -1.72 -1.74 4.43
N ALA A 65 -0.42 -1.97 4.67
CA ALA A 65 0.35 -2.97 3.92
C ALA A 65 -0.21 -4.39 4.09
N GLY A 66 -0.57 -4.77 5.31
CA GLY A 66 -1.19 -6.06 5.59
C GLY A 66 -2.54 -6.23 4.89
N VAL A 67 -3.38 -5.20 4.91
CA VAL A 67 -4.68 -5.21 4.20
C VAL A 67 -4.49 -5.32 2.69
N VAL A 68 -3.57 -4.56 2.10
CA VAL A 68 -3.27 -4.62 0.66
C VAL A 68 -2.73 -6.00 0.29
N ALA A 69 -1.77 -6.53 1.04
CA ALA A 69 -1.21 -7.86 0.79
C ALA A 69 -2.26 -8.97 0.89
N LEU A 70 -3.17 -8.90 1.87
CA LEU A 70 -4.30 -9.82 1.98
C LEU A 70 -5.22 -9.75 0.76
N MET A 71 -5.59 -8.54 0.34
CA MET A 71 -6.41 -8.34 -0.86
C MET A 71 -5.73 -8.90 -2.12
N THR A 72 -4.42 -8.70 -2.26
CA THR A 72 -3.65 -9.22 -3.40
C THR A 72 -3.57 -10.76 -3.39
N LEU A 73 -3.45 -11.40 -2.23
CA LEU A 73 -3.39 -12.87 -2.17
C LEU A 73 -4.76 -13.53 -2.35
N LEU A 74 -5.83 -12.83 -1.99
CA LEU A 74 -7.20 -13.25 -2.24
C LEU A 74 -7.62 -13.03 -3.71
N ILE A 75 -6.77 -12.43 -4.55
CA ILE A 75 -7.11 -12.15 -5.95
C ILE A 75 -7.44 -13.43 -6.73
N ASN A 76 -6.80 -14.55 -6.40
CA ASN A 76 -7.07 -15.85 -7.00
C ASN A 76 -8.43 -16.45 -6.58
N LEU A 77 -9.07 -15.91 -5.54
CA LEU A 77 -10.43 -16.24 -5.11
C LEU A 77 -11.44 -15.21 -5.64
N ILE A 78 -11.05 -13.94 -5.65
CA ILE A 78 -11.91 -12.81 -6.02
C ILE A 78 -12.12 -12.73 -7.53
N ILE A 79 -11.08 -12.93 -8.36
CA ILE A 79 -11.19 -12.81 -9.82
C ILE A 79 -12.17 -13.86 -10.38
N PRO A 80 -12.04 -15.17 -10.07
CA PRO A 80 -12.99 -16.15 -10.57
C PRO A 80 -14.42 -15.84 -10.10
N ALA A 81 -14.61 -15.41 -8.85
CA ALA A 81 -15.94 -15.08 -8.32
C ALA A 81 -16.58 -13.84 -8.98
N ILE A 82 -15.80 -12.81 -9.31
CA ILE A 82 -16.28 -11.63 -10.03
C ILE A 82 -16.62 -12.01 -11.48
N VAL A 83 -15.74 -12.74 -12.17
CA VAL A 83 -15.98 -13.18 -13.56
C VAL A 83 -17.21 -14.10 -13.63
N ASP A 84 -17.40 -14.97 -12.65
CA ASP A 84 -18.59 -15.84 -12.54
C ASP A 84 -19.89 -15.04 -12.38
N ILE A 85 -19.86 -13.92 -11.65
CA ILE A 85 -21.02 -13.03 -11.48
C ILE A 85 -21.32 -12.20 -12.74
N PHE A 86 -20.29 -11.72 -13.45
CA PHE A 86 -20.46 -10.83 -14.60
C PHE A 86 -20.59 -11.54 -15.95
N ASP A 87 -20.14 -12.80 -16.08
CA ASP A 87 -20.02 -13.54 -17.34
C ASP A 87 -20.87 -14.82 -17.38
N GLY A 88 -21.93 -14.89 -16.55
CA GLY A 88 -22.73 -16.07 -16.18
C GLY A 88 -23.42 -16.91 -17.28
N SER A 89 -22.74 -17.29 -18.37
CA SER A 89 -23.27 -18.18 -19.42
C SER A 89 -22.24 -18.86 -20.35
N SER A 90 -20.93 -18.86 -20.05
CA SER A 90 -19.96 -19.59 -20.89
C SER A 90 -19.08 -20.57 -20.10
N ASP A 91 -19.64 -21.76 -19.83
CA ASP A 91 -19.03 -22.97 -19.23
C ASP A 91 -17.66 -23.39 -19.83
N VAL A 92 -17.26 -22.80 -20.96
CA VAL A 92 -16.03 -23.13 -21.71
C VAL A 92 -14.86 -22.20 -21.35
N ALA A 93 -15.11 -20.97 -20.90
CA ALA A 93 -14.07 -20.00 -20.56
C ALA A 93 -13.50 -20.26 -19.15
N SER A 94 -14.36 -20.58 -18.19
CA SER A 94 -14.03 -20.88 -16.79
C SER A 94 -13.19 -22.15 -16.63
N GLU A 95 -13.45 -23.19 -17.43
CA GLU A 95 -12.66 -24.44 -17.37
C GLU A 95 -11.25 -24.26 -17.97
N ARG A 96 -11.10 -23.44 -19.02
CA ARG A 96 -9.79 -23.13 -19.64
C ARG A 96 -8.95 -22.14 -18.84
N LEU A 97 -9.59 -21.26 -18.08
CA LEU A 97 -8.93 -20.35 -17.14
C LEU A 97 -8.46 -21.07 -15.87
N ARG A 98 -9.15 -22.13 -15.44
CA ARG A 98 -8.67 -23.06 -14.40
C ARG A 98 -7.46 -23.89 -14.85
N GLU A 99 -7.42 -24.29 -16.12
CA GLU A 99 -6.33 -25.10 -16.68
C GLU A 99 -5.07 -24.26 -17.02
N SER A 100 -5.24 -22.97 -17.33
CA SER A 100 -4.14 -22.07 -17.68
C SER A 100 -3.51 -21.42 -16.46
N VAL A 101 -2.67 -22.20 -15.77
CA VAL A 101 -1.90 -21.78 -14.58
C VAL A 101 -1.02 -20.55 -14.83
N GLU A 102 -0.61 -20.28 -16.08
CA GLU A 102 0.11 -19.05 -16.44
C GLU A 102 -0.80 -17.83 -16.62
N LEU A 103 -1.97 -17.98 -17.25
CA LEU A 103 -2.83 -16.84 -17.59
C LEU A 103 -3.51 -16.25 -16.35
N THR A 104 -3.91 -17.07 -15.37
CA THR A 104 -4.46 -16.58 -14.10
C THR A 104 -3.45 -15.76 -13.30
N SER A 105 -2.15 -16.11 -13.36
CA SER A 105 -1.10 -15.35 -12.69
C SER A 105 -0.86 -13.97 -13.33
N VAL A 106 -0.86 -13.90 -14.67
CA VAL A 106 -0.61 -12.66 -15.41
C VAL A 106 -1.81 -11.72 -15.33
N TYR A 107 -3.03 -12.23 -15.52
CA TYR A 107 -4.24 -11.42 -15.39
C TYR A 107 -4.48 -10.97 -13.95
N GLY A 108 -4.18 -11.82 -12.95
CA GLY A 108 -4.27 -11.45 -11.53
C GLY A 108 -3.34 -10.29 -11.17
N VAL A 109 -2.08 -10.35 -11.62
CA VAL A 109 -1.11 -9.27 -11.39
C VAL A 109 -1.48 -8.00 -12.16
N ALA A 110 -1.90 -8.10 -13.41
CA ALA A 110 -2.33 -6.96 -14.23
C ALA A 110 -3.56 -6.25 -13.63
N LEU A 111 -4.53 -7.01 -13.15
CA LEU A 111 -5.74 -6.46 -12.54
C LEU A 111 -5.42 -5.85 -11.17
N GLY A 112 -4.59 -6.50 -10.36
CA GLY A 112 -4.13 -5.97 -9.07
C GLY A 112 -3.36 -4.65 -9.22
N THR A 113 -2.46 -4.56 -10.20
CA THR A 113 -1.72 -3.31 -10.49
C THR A 113 -2.65 -2.20 -10.97
N ALA A 114 -3.64 -2.50 -11.82
CA ALA A 114 -4.63 -1.52 -12.27
C ALA A 114 -5.45 -0.94 -11.09
N ILE A 115 -5.85 -1.78 -10.13
CA ILE A 115 -6.57 -1.33 -8.92
C ILE A 115 -5.68 -0.41 -8.06
N VAL A 116 -4.41 -0.77 -7.85
CA VAL A 116 -3.48 0.08 -7.08
C VAL A 116 -3.29 1.43 -7.77
N PHE A 117 -3.11 1.44 -9.09
CA PHE A 117 -3.02 2.68 -9.86
C PHE A 117 -4.29 3.53 -9.78
N LEU A 118 -5.47 2.93 -9.80
CA LEU A 118 -6.74 3.64 -9.65
C LEU A 118 -6.85 4.32 -8.28
N ILE A 119 -6.50 3.61 -7.20
CA ILE A 119 -6.52 4.15 -5.84
C ILE A 119 -5.54 5.34 -5.73
N ILE A 120 -4.33 5.20 -6.28
CA ILE A 120 -3.33 6.28 -6.30
C ILE A 120 -3.86 7.48 -7.11
N ALA A 121 -4.48 7.24 -8.27
CA ALA A 121 -5.03 8.29 -9.12
C ALA A 121 -6.13 9.10 -8.41
N ILE A 122 -7.03 8.42 -7.69
CA ILE A 122 -8.08 9.08 -6.88
C ILE A 122 -7.44 9.92 -5.78
N MET A 123 -6.50 9.36 -5.01
CA MET A 123 -5.80 10.07 -3.94
C MET A 123 -5.02 11.28 -4.46
N PHE A 124 -4.40 11.14 -5.63
CA PHE A 124 -3.73 12.25 -6.31
C PHE A 124 -4.73 13.34 -6.74
N GLY A 125 -5.86 12.96 -7.31
CA GLY A 125 -6.93 13.88 -7.70
C GLY A 125 -7.50 14.68 -6.52
N VAL A 126 -7.71 14.02 -5.37
CA VAL A 126 -8.17 14.67 -4.13
C VAL A 126 -7.14 15.66 -3.58
N ASN A 127 -5.84 15.37 -3.71
CA ASN A 127 -4.77 16.20 -3.16
C ASN A 127 -4.32 17.34 -4.11
N LEU A 128 -4.73 17.28 -5.38
CA LEU A 128 -4.42 18.27 -6.42
C LEU A 128 -4.84 19.71 -6.07
N PRO A 129 -6.06 20.01 -5.58
CA PRO A 129 -6.47 21.38 -5.26
C PRO A 129 -5.61 22.01 -4.14
N LEU A 130 -5.27 21.24 -3.11
CA LEU A 130 -4.41 21.69 -2.00
C LEU A 130 -3.01 22.06 -2.50
N ARG A 131 -2.44 21.25 -3.40
CA ARG A 131 -1.13 21.54 -4.00
C ARG A 131 -1.16 22.78 -4.90
N ILE A 132 -2.22 22.98 -5.67
CA ILE A 132 -2.38 24.19 -6.51
C ILE A 132 -2.47 25.43 -5.63
N GLN A 133 -3.21 25.37 -4.51
CA GLN A 133 -3.31 26.49 -3.56
C GLN A 133 -1.92 26.85 -2.99
N GLN A 134 -1.16 25.85 -2.51
CA GLN A 134 0.19 26.05 -1.98
C GLN A 134 1.16 26.62 -3.02
N MET A 135 1.04 26.24 -4.30
CA MET A 135 1.87 26.80 -5.36
C MET A 135 1.52 28.26 -5.66
N ARG A 136 0.24 28.63 -5.58
CA ARG A 136 -0.19 30.03 -5.74
C ARG A 136 0.28 30.90 -4.58
N GLU A 137 0.19 30.40 -3.35
CA GLU A 137 0.65 31.10 -2.14
C GLU A 137 2.17 31.32 -2.11
N ARG A 138 2.96 30.41 -2.70
CA ARG A 138 4.43 30.55 -2.76
C ARG A 138 4.91 31.54 -3.83
N ASN A 139 4.08 31.79 -4.85
CA ASN A 139 4.40 32.67 -5.97
C ASN A 139 3.79 34.08 -5.82
N ALA A 140 3.02 34.31 -4.75
CA ALA A 140 2.48 35.62 -4.35
C ALA A 140 3.39 36.24 -3.28
#